data_AF-A0A943QX37-F1
#
_entry.id   AF-A0A943QX37-F1
#
_cell.length_a   1.000
_cell.length_b   1.000
_cell.length_c   1.000
_cell.angle_alpha   90.00
_cell.angle_beta   90.00
_cell.angle_gamma   90.00
#
_symmetry.space_group_name_H-M   'P 1'
#
loop_
_entity.id
_entity.type
_entity.pdbx_description
1 polymer ?
#
loop_
_entity_poly.entity_id
_entity_poly.type
_entity_poly.pdbx_seq_one_letter_code
_entity_poly.pdbx_strand_id
1 'polypeptide(L)'
;MSPKWFKPPENPMPSLWAQVQEPKAVTITVAVCYVLTVVAGAATLRAETNLGLFVQGIVLILSGGIGVLSSLIGYFKMERPAVILAGTGVLMWIINTPLALSSTMIGVLAIALWVTRYLRIRDLDVTLGEPVIHARRLTK
;
A
#
# COMPACT_ATOMS: atom_id res chain seq x y z
N MET A 1 -8.04 -30.98 37.23
CA MET A 1 -6.69 -30.68 36.72
C MET A 1 -6.79 -30.53 35.21
N SER A 2 -6.70 -29.32 34.65
CA SER A 2 -6.78 -29.12 33.20
C SER A 2 -5.44 -29.44 32.52
N PRO A 3 -5.43 -29.94 31.27
CA PRO A 3 -4.20 -30.31 30.58
C PRO A 3 -3.33 -29.07 30.27
N LYS A 4 -2.04 -29.11 30.62
CA LYS A 4 -1.06 -28.01 30.52
C LYS A 4 -0.69 -27.58 29.07
N TRP A 5 -1.33 -28.12 28.05
CA TRP A 5 -0.82 -28.07 26.67
C TRP A 5 -1.50 -27.05 25.77
N PHE A 6 -2.58 -26.42 26.24
CA PHE A 6 -3.26 -25.38 25.48
C PHE A 6 -3.42 -24.15 26.37
N LYS A 7 -2.37 -23.32 26.41
CA LYS A 7 -2.52 -21.92 26.82
C LYS A 7 -3.01 -21.17 25.57
N PRO A 8 -4.27 -20.72 25.50
CA PRO A 8 -4.66 -19.80 24.45
C PRO A 8 -3.74 -18.57 24.54
N PRO A 9 -3.32 -17.98 23.41
CA PRO A 9 -2.50 -16.77 23.44
C PRO A 9 -3.21 -15.70 24.30
N GLU A 10 -2.53 -15.19 25.33
CA GLU A 10 -3.06 -14.19 26.28
C GLU A 10 -3.52 -12.89 25.59
N ASN A 11 -3.13 -12.70 24.33
CA ASN A 11 -3.69 -11.68 23.44
C ASN A 11 -4.14 -12.33 22.13
N PRO A 12 -5.45 -12.43 21.85
CA PRO A 12 -5.98 -13.04 20.63
C PRO A 12 -5.69 -12.22 19.36
N MET A 13 -5.16 -11.01 19.49
CA MET A 13 -4.60 -10.24 18.38
C MET A 13 -3.36 -9.49 18.89
N PRO A 14 -2.15 -9.73 18.36
CA PRO A 14 -1.12 -8.69 18.45
C PRO A 14 -1.75 -7.42 17.86
N SER A 15 -1.62 -6.26 18.53
CA SER A 15 -2.18 -5.00 18.02
C SER A 15 -1.83 -4.87 16.54
N LEU A 16 -2.72 -4.38 15.67
CA LEU A 16 -2.44 -4.27 14.22
C LEU A 16 -1.08 -3.61 13.92
N TRP A 17 -0.67 -2.70 14.82
CA TRP A 17 0.61 -2.01 14.80
C TRP A 17 1.83 -2.84 15.18
N ALA A 18 1.67 -3.99 15.84
CA ALA A 18 2.78 -4.86 16.24
C ALA A 18 3.41 -5.59 15.04
N GLN A 19 2.68 -5.72 13.93
CA GLN A 19 3.20 -6.25 12.67
C GLN A 19 3.87 -5.17 11.80
N VAL A 20 3.60 -3.89 12.10
CA VAL A 20 4.20 -2.74 11.42
C VAL A 20 5.60 -2.50 11.98
N GLN A 21 6.62 -3.01 11.28
CA GLN A 21 8.03 -2.86 11.70
C GLN A 21 8.61 -1.47 11.44
N GLU A 22 7.87 -0.62 10.72
CA GLU A 22 8.31 0.74 10.39
C GLU A 22 7.84 1.76 11.43
N PRO A 23 8.51 2.93 11.52
CA PRO A 23 8.00 4.03 12.31
C PRO A 23 6.56 4.34 11.90
N LYS A 24 5.65 4.44 12.89
CA LYS A 24 4.21 4.66 12.65
C LYS A 24 3.97 5.86 11.74
N ALA A 25 4.78 6.91 11.88
CA ALA A 25 4.74 8.10 11.03
C ALA A 25 4.91 7.76 9.54
N VAL A 26 5.85 6.86 9.19
CA VAL A 26 6.05 6.44 7.80
C VAL A 26 4.83 5.67 7.30
N THR A 27 4.35 4.71 8.06
CA THR A 27 3.16 3.92 7.69
C THR A 27 1.93 4.80 7.50
N ILE A 28 1.73 5.80 8.36
CA ILE A 28 0.63 6.77 8.22
C ILE A 28 0.81 7.62 6.96
N THR A 29 2.01 8.14 6.69
CA THR A 29 2.28 8.93 5.47
C THR A 29 1.98 8.11 4.22
N VAL A 30 2.42 6.84 4.18
CA VAL A 30 2.17 5.91 3.09
C VAL A 30 0.66 5.64 2.95
N ALA A 31 -0.05 5.37 4.05
CA ALA A 31 -1.50 5.21 4.03
C ALA A 31 -2.24 6.45 3.50
N VAL A 32 -1.80 7.65 3.88
CA VAL A 32 -2.34 8.92 3.34
C VAL A 32 -2.10 9.02 1.83
N CYS A 33 -0.90 8.66 1.34
CA CYS A 33 -0.64 8.62 -0.10
C CYS A 33 -1.62 7.67 -0.82
N TYR A 34 -1.92 6.50 -0.24
CA TYR A 34 -2.91 5.59 -0.83
C TYR A 34 -4.33 6.16 -0.83
N VAL A 35 -4.74 6.86 0.24
CA VAL A 35 -6.03 7.58 0.28
C VAL A 35 -6.10 8.61 -0.84
N LEU A 36 -5.03 9.38 -1.05
CA LEU A 36 -4.96 10.35 -2.15
C LEU A 36 -5.05 9.67 -3.52
N THR A 37 -4.46 8.49 -3.68
CA THR A 37 -4.63 7.66 -4.90
C THR A 37 -6.10 7.30 -5.14
N VAL A 38 -6.85 6.92 -4.09
CA VAL A 38 -8.30 6.66 -4.20
C VAL A 38 -9.05 7.92 -4.63
N VAL A 39 -8.73 9.07 -4.04
CA VAL A 39 -9.35 10.35 -4.40
C VAL A 39 -9.07 10.70 -5.86
N ALA A 40 -7.83 10.53 -6.33
CA ALA A 40 -7.47 10.75 -7.72
C ALA A 40 -8.23 9.79 -8.67
N GLY A 41 -8.40 8.53 -8.28
CA GLY A 41 -9.21 7.57 -9.02
C GLY A 41 -10.69 7.96 -9.11
N ALA A 42 -11.29 8.38 -7.99
CA ALA A 42 -12.67 8.86 -7.96
C ALA A 42 -12.86 10.15 -8.79
N ALA A 43 -11.88 11.06 -8.74
CA ALA A 43 -11.89 12.28 -9.56
C ALA A 43 -11.79 11.95 -11.06
N THR A 44 -10.97 10.96 -11.42
CA THR A 44 -10.85 10.43 -12.79
C THR A 44 -12.22 9.90 -13.23
N LEU A 45 -12.81 8.95 -12.49
CA LEU A 45 -14.12 8.38 -12.82
C LEU A 45 -15.26 9.40 -12.93
N ARG A 46 -15.23 10.46 -12.13
CA ARG A 46 -16.26 11.52 -12.18
C ARG A 46 -16.21 12.32 -13.48
N ALA A 47 -15.05 12.40 -14.13
CA ALA A 47 -14.86 13.17 -15.35
C ALA A 47 -15.18 12.36 -16.64
N GLU A 48 -15.64 11.12 -16.53
CA GLU A 48 -15.43 10.14 -17.60
C GLU A 48 -16.57 9.89 -18.59
N THR A 49 -16.18 9.77 -19.87
CA THR A 49 -16.96 9.19 -21.00
C THR A 49 -16.17 8.13 -21.80
N ASN A 50 -14.90 7.86 -21.47
CA ASN A 50 -13.99 6.95 -22.20
C ASN A 50 -13.53 5.75 -21.35
N LEU A 51 -13.52 4.55 -21.96
CA LEU A 51 -13.12 3.29 -21.32
C LEU A 51 -11.71 3.30 -20.73
N GLY A 52 -10.74 3.95 -21.37
CA GLY A 52 -9.34 3.93 -20.91
C GLY A 52 -9.16 4.62 -19.57
N LEU A 53 -9.76 5.80 -19.41
CA LEU A 53 -9.73 6.56 -18.17
C LEU A 53 -10.64 5.94 -17.09
N PHE A 54 -11.74 5.29 -17.49
CA PHE A 54 -12.55 4.48 -16.58
C PHE A 54 -11.73 3.36 -15.93
N VAL A 55 -11.01 2.57 -16.74
CA VAL A 55 -10.14 1.50 -16.23
C VAL A 55 -9.04 2.07 -15.32
N GLN A 56 -8.43 3.19 -15.72
CA GLN A 56 -7.44 3.88 -14.90
C GLN A 56 -8.00 4.31 -13.54
N GLY A 57 -9.19 4.90 -13.50
CA GLY A 57 -9.88 5.30 -12.27
C GLY A 57 -10.14 4.12 -11.33
N ILE A 58 -10.59 2.98 -11.89
CA ILE A 58 -10.76 1.73 -11.12
C ILE A 58 -9.43 1.22 -10.55
N VAL A 59 -8.36 1.22 -11.35
CA VAL A 59 -7.02 0.79 -10.91
C VAL A 59 -6.52 1.66 -9.75
N LEU A 60 -6.71 2.98 -9.83
CA LEU A 60 -6.34 3.91 -8.76
C LEU A 60 -7.13 3.64 -7.46
N ILE A 61 -8.44 3.42 -7.56
CA ILE A 61 -9.28 3.12 -6.38
C ILE A 61 -8.89 1.79 -5.74
N LEU A 62 -8.71 0.73 -6.54
CA LEU A 62 -8.38 -0.60 -6.02
C LEU A 62 -6.98 -0.63 -5.41
N SER A 63 -5.98 -0.08 -6.11
CA SER A 63 -4.61 -0.02 -5.59
C SER A 63 -4.51 0.83 -4.33
N GLY A 64 -5.20 1.99 -4.29
CA GLY A 64 -5.30 2.82 -3.09
C GLY A 64 -5.98 2.09 -1.93
N GLY A 65 -7.16 1.50 -2.13
CA GLY A 65 -7.90 0.80 -1.08
C GLY A 65 -7.12 -0.39 -0.49
N ILE A 66 -6.54 -1.23 -1.36
CA ILE A 66 -5.69 -2.36 -0.94
C ILE A 66 -4.45 -1.85 -0.22
N GLY A 67 -3.84 -0.77 -0.70
CA GLY A 67 -2.66 -0.15 -0.12
C GLY A 67 -2.88 0.40 1.29
N VAL A 68 -3.99 1.11 1.53
CA VAL A 68 -4.34 1.61 2.88
C VAL A 68 -4.43 0.45 3.87
N LEU A 69 -5.19 -0.59 3.52
CA LEU A 69 -5.41 -1.72 4.42
C LEU A 69 -4.13 -2.50 4.66
N SER A 70 -3.39 -2.84 3.61
CA SER A 70 -2.16 -3.63 3.69
C SER A 70 -1.05 -2.91 4.45
N SER A 71 -0.89 -1.59 4.26
CA SER A 71 0.12 -0.79 4.97
C SER A 71 -0.15 -0.67 6.46
N LEU A 72 -1.41 -0.47 6.86
CA LEU A 72 -1.79 -0.32 8.28
C LEU A 72 -1.67 -1.60 9.09
N ILE A 73 -1.82 -2.76 8.44
CA ILE A 73 -1.73 -4.08 9.10
C ILE A 73 -0.36 -4.75 8.90
N GLY A 74 0.56 -4.10 8.19
CA GLY A 74 1.90 -4.63 7.91
C GLY A 74 1.92 -5.82 6.94
N TYR A 75 0.88 -5.98 6.10
CA TYR A 75 0.80 -7.09 5.15
C TYR A 75 1.55 -6.79 3.85
N PHE A 76 2.89 -6.82 3.91
CA PHE A 76 3.75 -6.37 2.82
C PHE A 76 3.62 -7.20 1.53
N LYS A 77 3.20 -8.47 1.61
CA LYS A 77 2.93 -9.28 0.40
C LYS A 77 1.87 -8.66 -0.49
N MET A 78 0.78 -8.14 0.10
CA MET A 78 -0.28 -7.44 -0.62
C MET A 78 0.04 -5.98 -0.88
N GLU A 79 0.85 -5.36 -0.03
CA GLU A 79 1.24 -3.97 -0.25
C GLU A 79 2.12 -3.81 -1.49
N ARG A 80 3.07 -4.72 -1.74
CA ARG A 80 3.96 -4.69 -2.92
C ARG A 80 3.22 -4.51 -4.26
N PRO A 81 2.23 -5.36 -4.63
CA PRO A 81 1.47 -5.14 -5.87
C PRO A 81 0.64 -3.85 -5.83
N ALA A 82 0.11 -3.47 -4.67
CA ALA A 82 -0.61 -2.20 -4.51
C ALA A 82 0.30 -0.98 -4.77
N VAL A 83 1.56 -1.00 -4.30
CA VAL A 83 2.56 0.04 -4.59
C VAL A 83 2.78 0.19 -6.10
N ILE A 84 2.99 -0.94 -6.81
CA ILE A 84 3.27 -0.93 -8.25
C ILE A 84 2.06 -0.39 -9.04
N LEU A 85 0.86 -0.86 -8.71
CA LEU A 85 -0.37 -0.43 -9.36
C LEU A 85 -0.67 1.04 -9.09
N ALA A 86 -0.50 1.51 -7.84
CA ALA A 86 -0.70 2.90 -7.49
C ALA A 86 0.32 3.81 -8.20
N GLY A 87 1.60 3.44 -8.21
CA GLY A 87 2.64 4.19 -8.91
C GLY A 87 2.38 4.30 -10.41
N THR A 88 1.96 3.20 -11.05
CA THR A 88 1.63 3.18 -12.49
C THR A 88 0.36 3.99 -12.78
N GLY A 89 -0.67 3.86 -11.95
CA GLY A 89 -1.91 4.62 -12.10
C GLY A 89 -1.70 6.12 -11.94
N VAL A 90 -0.91 6.55 -10.95
CA VAL A 90 -0.59 7.98 -10.74
C VAL A 90 0.27 8.52 -11.87
N LEU A 91 1.22 7.74 -12.38
CA LEU A 91 2.02 8.12 -13.54
C LEU A 91 1.14 8.35 -14.78
N MET A 92 0.23 7.42 -15.08
CA MET A 92 -0.73 7.56 -16.17
C MET A 92 -1.66 8.76 -15.96
N TRP A 93 -2.06 9.01 -14.71
CA TRP A 93 -2.88 10.16 -14.36
C TRP A 93 -2.19 11.50 -14.62
N ILE A 94 -0.89 11.59 -14.30
CA ILE A 94 -0.05 12.75 -14.64
C ILE A 94 0.06 12.93 -16.15
N ILE A 95 0.27 11.85 -16.92
CA ILE A 95 0.46 11.92 -18.37
C ILE A 95 -0.83 12.34 -19.09
N ASN A 96 -1.97 11.77 -18.67
CA ASN A 96 -3.23 11.91 -19.38
C ASN A 96 -4.04 13.15 -18.99
N THR A 97 -3.68 13.82 -17.88
CA THR A 97 -4.46 14.95 -17.37
C THR A 97 -3.62 16.23 -17.49
N PRO A 98 -4.12 17.31 -18.12
CA PRO A 98 -3.48 18.62 -18.10
C PRO A 98 -3.62 19.23 -16.69
N LEU A 99 -2.78 18.75 -15.77
CA LEU A 99 -2.79 19.13 -14.37
C LEU A 99 -2.00 20.43 -14.15
N ALA A 100 -2.45 21.21 -13.18
CA ALA A 100 -1.65 22.30 -12.63
C ALA A 100 -0.31 21.75 -12.12
N LEU A 101 0.75 22.55 -12.23
CA LEU A 101 2.12 22.18 -11.84
C LEU A 101 2.19 21.60 -10.42
N SER A 102 1.35 22.11 -9.52
CA SER A 102 1.20 21.66 -8.13
C SER A 102 0.71 20.22 -8.00
N SER A 103 -0.26 19.80 -8.80
CA SER A 103 -0.80 18.42 -8.76
C SER A 103 0.21 17.41 -9.31
N THR A 104 0.94 17.79 -10.36
CA THR A 104 2.02 16.98 -10.92
C THR A 104 3.14 16.79 -9.92
N MET A 105 3.53 17.83 -9.17
CA MET A 105 4.53 17.71 -8.11
C MET A 105 4.08 16.76 -6.99
N ILE A 106 2.80 16.82 -6.58
CA ILE A 106 2.25 15.90 -5.57
C ILE A 106 2.29 14.45 -6.09
N GLY A 107 1.92 14.23 -7.35
CA GLY A 107 1.98 12.89 -7.95
C GLY A 107 3.40 12.34 -8.06
N VAL A 108 4.38 13.17 -8.43
CA VAL A 108 5.81 12.77 -8.46
C VAL A 108 6.32 12.46 -7.06
N LEU A 109 5.96 13.26 -6.06
CA LEU A 109 6.29 13.00 -4.66
C LEU A 109 5.71 11.66 -4.19
N ALA A 110 4.45 11.38 -4.53
CA ALA A 110 3.80 10.11 -4.24
C ALA A 110 4.55 8.93 -4.89
N ILE A 111 4.94 9.03 -6.16
CA ILE A 111 5.75 8.01 -6.84
C ILE A 111 7.09 7.79 -6.13
N ALA A 112 7.79 8.87 -5.74
CA ALA A 112 9.05 8.74 -5.01
C ALA A 112 8.86 8.03 -3.65
N LEU A 113 7.77 8.33 -2.94
CA LEU A 113 7.41 7.64 -1.70
C LEU A 113 7.08 6.17 -1.95
N TRP A 114 6.36 5.85 -3.02
CA TRP A 114 6.05 4.49 -3.45
C TRP A 114 7.29 3.67 -3.77
N VAL A 115 8.21 4.21 -4.57
CA VAL A 115 9.49 3.55 -4.88
C VAL A 115 10.28 3.30 -3.61
N THR A 116 10.38 4.30 -2.73
CA THR A 116 11.09 4.16 -1.45
C THR A 116 10.46 3.07 -0.58
N ARG A 117 9.12 3.05 -0.51
CA ARG A 117 8.36 2.03 0.23
C ARG A 117 8.60 0.65 -0.36
N TYR A 118 8.52 0.49 -1.68
CA TYR A 118 8.78 -0.77 -2.36
C TYR A 118 10.17 -1.32 -2.05
N LEU A 119 11.21 -0.50 -2.16
CA LEU A 119 12.58 -0.90 -1.87
C LEU A 119 12.77 -1.38 -0.43
N ARG A 120 12.00 -0.83 0.51
CA ARG A 120 12.06 -1.21 1.93
C ARG A 120 11.31 -2.51 2.22
N ILE A 121 10.14 -2.71 1.61
CA ILE A 121 9.28 -3.87 1.90
C ILE A 121 9.53 -5.06 0.97
N ARG A 122 10.26 -4.90 -0.14
CA ARG A 122 10.47 -5.98 -1.13
C ARG A 122 11.09 -7.25 -0.56
N ASP A 123 11.96 -7.10 0.43
CA ASP A 123 12.74 -8.18 1.05
C ASP A 123 12.11 -8.69 2.37
N LEU A 124 10.95 -8.14 2.76
CA LEU A 124 10.21 -8.53 3.96
C LEU A 124 9.14 -9.57 3.60
N ASP A 125 9.24 -10.76 4.17
CA ASP A 125 8.17 -11.78 4.09
C ASP A 125 7.34 -11.73 5.36
N VAL A 126 6.39 -10.79 5.39
CA VAL A 126 5.43 -10.66 6.49
C VAL A 126 4.07 -11.11 6.01
N THR A 127 3.69 -12.29 6.46
CA THR A 127 2.36 -12.90 6.35
C THR A 127 1.58 -12.58 7.63
N LEU A 128 0.28 -12.31 7.50
CA LEU A 128 -0.56 -11.91 8.63
C LEU A 128 -0.52 -12.99 9.72
N GLY A 129 -0.10 -12.62 10.94
CA GLY A 129 -0.04 -13.55 12.08
C GLY A 129 1.22 -14.42 12.18
N GLU A 130 2.15 -14.33 11.22
CA GLU A 130 3.45 -14.99 11.29
C GLU A 130 4.55 -14.01 11.76
N PRO A 131 5.57 -14.48 12.49
CA PRO A 131 6.71 -13.65 12.84
C PRO A 131 7.43 -13.19 11.56
N VAL A 132 7.89 -11.94 11.56
CA VAL A 132 8.57 -11.35 10.39
C VAL A 132 9.87 -12.09 10.12
N ILE A 133 9.92 -12.79 8.98
CA ILE A 133 11.12 -13.42 8.49
C ILE A 133 11.69 -12.50 7.40
N HIS A 134 12.91 -12.02 7.60
CA HIS A 134 13.66 -11.46 6.47
C HIS A 134 13.81 -12.58 5.47
N ALA A 135 13.32 -12.41 4.24
CA ALA A 135 13.52 -13.37 3.18
C ALA A 135 15.03 -13.41 2.89
N ARG A 136 15.75 -14.21 3.67
CA ARG A 136 17.18 -14.44 3.54
C ARG A 136 17.36 -14.93 2.11
N ARG A 137 18.05 -14.12 1.29
CA ARG A 137 18.47 -14.40 -0.08
C ARG A 137 18.47 -15.91 -0.36
N LEU A 138 17.46 -16.38 -1.10
CA LEU A 138 17.54 -17.64 -1.81
C LEU A 138 18.45 -17.43 -3.02
N THR A 139 19.73 -17.15 -2.78
CA THR A 139 20.79 -17.25 -3.78
C THR A 139 21.97 -17.99 -3.15
N LYS A 140 22.00 -19.29 -3.40
CA LYS A 140 23.21 -20.01 -3.74
C LYS A 140 23.01 -20.61 -5.12
#